data_AF-A0A8B6BLL3-F1
#
_entry.id   AF-A0A8B6BLL3-F1
#
_cell.length_a   1.000
_cell.length_b   1.000
_cell.length_c   1.000
_cell.angle_alpha   90.00
_cell.angle_beta   90.00
_cell.angle_gamma   90.00
#
_symmetry.space_group_name_H-M   'P 1'
#
loop_
_entity.id
_entity.type
_entity.pdbx_description
1 polymer ?
#
loop_
_entity_poly.entity_id
_entity_poly.type
_entity_poly.pdbx_seq_one_letter_code
_entity_poly.pdbx_strand_id
1 'polypeptide(L)'
;MEISIGMQGLMLILFIQRMQAEASVLFKPSFISDWYPATALNESLSLLIIDHNLREYPVKVDVQVKINEGGKDYIFSGLGSSQRDDDFPGRFGGVIYKYNDQHTQLSFPYERNHFYGSSGLAYTGSDGLYHGSTHILGPYVNGYVRTRVWLASDMSNIVLNTSLYMDNIQNYREISHGLGYYPDLLNVQTLLSNGYMSDGIGVVFISETDFGYNTLAGVLFGYDDTKVRLWVPSNFSTYYKAGGVFAAKDGYKLGYYMEGVVNILAWNIECSQQVFHKTITVGDNIIHDDVIQFPCPYDLSNYLISIQFKAPESETPNGGMLFNAAGTTQAKNGSMYGGIVYAYSENEVMIWRPVNGPVIYIGDRWGNGESKQTSYTADVIIRVYHLPLAECSYPETVGNGTLNVTGVIYGDNITYTCNLGYHHGGGDLFRTCGRDRQWSGIIPACI
;
A
#
# COMPACT_ATOMS: atom_id res chain seq x y z
N MET A 1 62.85 30.85 -33.65
CA MET A 1 61.69 30.35 -34.39
C MET A 1 60.81 29.66 -33.36
N GLU A 2 60.10 30.47 -32.58
CA GLU A 2 59.10 30.01 -31.62
C GLU A 2 57.76 30.00 -32.35
N ILE A 3 57.03 28.88 -32.27
CA ILE A 3 55.63 28.81 -32.69
C ILE A 3 54.82 28.43 -31.45
N SER A 4 54.05 29.43 -31.01
CA SER A 4 52.94 29.33 -30.08
C SER A 4 51.85 28.39 -30.65
N ILE A 5 51.38 27.44 -29.84
CA ILE A 5 50.08 26.80 -30.03
C ILE A 5 49.35 26.91 -28.69
N GLY A 6 48.21 27.61 -28.73
CA GLY A 6 47.52 28.17 -27.59
C GLY A 6 46.65 27.20 -26.80
N MET A 7 46.46 27.59 -25.54
CA MET A 7 45.43 27.12 -24.61
C MET A 7 44.02 27.34 -25.19
N GLN A 8 43.53 26.45 -26.05
CA GLN A 8 42.08 26.37 -26.38
C GLN A 8 41.56 24.92 -26.48
N GLY A 9 42.31 23.93 -26.00
CA GLY A 9 41.94 22.51 -26.09
C GLY A 9 41.58 21.79 -24.77
N LEU A 10 41.70 22.44 -23.61
CA LEU A 10 41.45 21.80 -22.30
C LEU A 10 40.32 22.44 -21.48
N MET A 11 39.61 23.42 -22.05
CA MET A 11 38.48 24.10 -21.40
C MET A 11 37.13 23.77 -22.08
N LEU A 12 37.01 22.57 -22.65
CA LEU A 12 35.74 22.08 -23.23
C LEU A 12 35.35 20.66 -22.77
N ILE A 13 36.17 20.00 -21.94
CA ILE A 13 35.86 18.67 -21.38
C ILE A 13 35.63 18.72 -19.85
N LEU A 14 35.87 19.87 -19.21
CA LEU A 14 35.60 20.09 -17.77
C LEU A 14 34.32 20.90 -17.48
N PHE A 15 33.52 21.21 -18.50
CA PHE A 15 32.21 21.85 -18.35
C PHE A 15 31.02 20.88 -18.47
N ILE A 16 31.26 19.58 -18.68
CA ILE A 16 30.21 18.54 -18.69
C ILE A 16 30.17 17.75 -17.36
N GLN A 17 31.09 17.99 -16.42
CA GLN A 17 31.11 17.29 -15.12
C GLN A 17 30.94 18.20 -13.89
N ARG A 18 30.38 19.41 -14.04
CA ARG A 18 30.08 20.30 -12.90
C ARG A 18 28.68 20.92 -12.88
N MET A 19 27.71 20.26 -13.54
CA MET A 19 26.27 20.46 -13.32
C MET A 19 25.55 19.11 -13.23
N GLN A 20 26.01 18.22 -12.35
CA GLN A 20 25.22 17.08 -11.84
C GLN A 20 25.21 17.10 -10.31
N ALA A 21 25.04 18.30 -9.77
CA ALA A 21 24.46 18.50 -8.45
C ALA A 21 23.18 19.34 -8.62
N GLU A 22 22.38 18.98 -9.63
CA GLU A 22 20.98 19.39 -9.68
C GLU A 22 20.22 18.45 -8.75
N ALA A 23 19.39 19.02 -7.89
CA ALA A 23 18.59 18.33 -6.90
C ALA A 23 18.02 17.03 -7.50
N SER A 24 18.30 15.89 -6.87
CA SER A 24 17.52 14.69 -7.13
C SER A 24 16.06 15.07 -6.95
N VAL A 25 15.30 15.18 -8.04
CA VAL A 25 13.86 15.42 -8.01
C VAL A 25 13.31 14.38 -7.05
N LEU A 26 12.83 14.88 -5.92
CA LEU A 26 12.58 14.06 -4.75
C LEU A 26 11.20 13.42 -4.94
N PHE A 27 11.17 12.28 -5.63
CA PHE A 27 9.96 11.49 -5.89
C PHE A 27 9.40 10.93 -4.58
N LYS A 28 8.49 11.68 -3.95
CA LYS A 28 7.92 11.33 -2.65
C LYS A 28 6.39 11.40 -2.68
N PRO A 29 5.70 10.59 -1.86
CA PRO A 29 4.28 10.77 -1.59
C PRO A 29 3.98 12.21 -1.17
N SER A 30 2.75 12.69 -1.42
CA SER A 30 2.25 13.98 -0.91
C SER A 30 2.50 14.19 0.58
N PHE A 31 2.55 13.10 1.37
CA PHE A 31 2.99 13.15 2.75
C PHE A 31 3.76 11.89 3.16
N ILE A 32 4.83 12.10 3.93
CA ILE A 32 5.54 11.05 4.66
C ILE A 32 5.80 11.57 6.08
N SER A 33 5.37 10.81 7.08
CA SER A 33 5.62 11.18 8.47
C SER A 33 7.03 10.79 8.92
N ASP A 34 7.48 11.39 10.01
CA ASP A 34 8.57 10.84 10.81
C ASP A 34 8.20 9.45 11.36
N TRP A 35 9.21 8.74 11.87
CA TRP A 35 9.02 7.51 12.62
C TRP A 35 8.59 7.84 14.05
N TYR A 36 7.42 7.35 14.46
CA TYR A 36 6.91 7.49 15.82
C TYR A 36 7.14 6.21 16.61
N PRO A 37 7.59 6.27 17.88
CA PRO A 37 7.67 5.09 18.72
C PRO A 37 6.26 4.50 18.91
N ALA A 38 6.18 3.18 18.85
CA ALA A 38 4.94 2.44 19.06
C ALA A 38 5.19 1.30 20.05
N THR A 39 4.19 1.07 20.89
CA THR A 39 4.22 0.02 21.92
C THR A 39 2.85 -0.64 21.97
N ALA A 40 2.81 -1.92 21.59
CA ALA A 40 1.66 -2.79 21.81
C ALA A 40 1.51 -3.14 23.30
N LEU A 41 0.41 -3.80 23.66
CA LEU A 41 0.11 -4.24 25.03
C LEU A 41 0.04 -3.10 26.06
N ASN A 42 -0.20 -1.88 25.58
CA ASN A 42 -0.36 -0.70 26.42
C ASN A 42 -1.59 0.08 25.97
N GLU A 43 -2.67 -0.04 26.74
CA GLU A 43 -3.95 0.59 26.43
C GLU A 43 -3.83 2.13 26.27
N SER A 44 -2.99 2.78 27.06
CA SER A 44 -2.82 4.24 27.00
C SER A 44 -2.05 4.70 25.76
N LEU A 45 -1.28 3.80 25.13
CA LEU A 45 -0.48 4.08 23.93
C LEU A 45 -1.09 3.45 22.66
N SER A 46 -2.24 2.77 22.77
CA SER A 46 -2.80 1.94 21.71
C SER A 46 -3.48 2.72 20.57
N LEU A 47 -3.40 4.05 20.58
CA LEU A 47 -3.92 4.94 19.55
C LEU A 47 -2.90 6.04 19.28
N LEU A 48 -2.52 6.18 18.01
CA LEU A 48 -1.70 7.26 17.50
C LEU A 48 -2.42 7.94 16.34
N ILE A 49 -2.46 9.27 16.34
CA ILE A 49 -3.00 10.07 15.24
C ILE A 49 -1.83 10.80 14.60
N ILE A 50 -1.66 10.63 13.29
CA ILE A 50 -0.64 11.30 12.48
C ILE A 50 -1.35 12.27 11.54
N ASP A 51 -1.07 13.56 11.70
CA ASP A 51 -1.70 14.63 10.92
C ASP A 51 -0.91 14.88 9.63
N HIS A 52 -1.60 14.85 8.49
CA HIS A 52 -1.05 15.23 7.19
C HIS A 52 -1.74 16.46 6.58
N ASN A 53 -2.97 16.78 7.02
CA ASN A 53 -3.71 18.00 6.68
C ASN A 53 -3.82 18.28 5.16
N LEU A 54 -3.89 17.24 4.34
CA LEU A 54 -3.89 17.36 2.88
C LEU A 54 -5.21 17.94 2.32
N ARG A 55 -6.31 17.83 3.08
CA ARG A 55 -7.67 18.29 2.71
C ARG A 55 -8.20 17.64 1.44
N GLU A 56 -7.70 16.45 1.14
CA GLU A 56 -8.11 15.59 0.04
C GLU A 56 -8.00 14.14 0.53
N TYR A 57 -8.99 13.31 0.19
CA TYR A 57 -8.95 11.89 0.55
C TYR A 57 -7.81 11.20 -0.21
N PRO A 58 -6.92 10.48 0.47
CA PRO A 58 -5.84 9.74 -0.18
C PRO A 58 -6.37 8.63 -1.09
N VAL A 59 -5.69 8.41 -2.22
CA VAL A 59 -5.95 7.25 -3.10
C VAL A 59 -5.14 6.02 -2.69
N LYS A 60 -4.06 6.23 -1.93
CA LYS A 60 -3.30 5.16 -1.26
C LYS A 60 -2.70 5.66 0.04
N VAL A 61 -2.78 4.83 1.07
CA VAL A 61 -2.04 4.98 2.32
C VAL A 61 -1.20 3.73 2.55
N ASP A 62 0.03 3.93 3.02
CA ASP A 62 0.95 2.87 3.44
C ASP A 62 1.39 3.14 4.88
N VAL A 63 0.92 2.31 5.81
CA VAL A 63 1.34 2.32 7.21
C VAL A 63 2.45 1.30 7.38
N GLN A 64 3.64 1.80 7.70
CA GLN A 64 4.83 0.99 7.89
C GLN A 64 5.12 0.80 9.37
N VAL A 65 5.36 -0.44 9.76
CA VAL A 65 5.70 -0.88 11.11
C VAL A 65 7.12 -1.40 11.10
N LYS A 66 8.04 -0.64 11.69
CA LYS A 66 9.46 -0.95 11.75
C LYS A 66 9.80 -1.63 13.06
N ILE A 67 10.43 -2.80 12.96
CA ILE A 67 11.03 -3.51 14.08
C ILE A 67 12.54 -3.60 13.88
N ASN A 68 13.25 -3.90 14.96
CA ASN A 68 14.68 -4.17 14.92
C ASN A 68 14.95 -5.60 15.39
N GLU A 69 15.64 -6.38 14.58
CA GLU A 69 16.06 -7.76 14.89
C GLU A 69 17.53 -7.92 14.50
N GLY A 70 18.37 -8.36 15.44
CA GLY A 70 19.81 -8.52 15.19
C GLY A 70 20.52 -7.26 14.69
N GLY A 71 20.04 -6.06 15.05
CA GLY A 71 20.59 -4.78 14.60
C GLY A 71 20.15 -4.36 13.19
N LYS A 72 19.24 -5.09 12.56
CA LYS A 72 18.65 -4.75 11.25
C LYS A 72 17.21 -4.30 11.40
N ASP A 73 16.84 -3.31 10.60
CA ASP A 73 15.47 -2.82 10.54
C ASP A 73 14.65 -3.59 9.50
N TYR A 74 13.46 -4.02 9.91
CA TYR A 74 12.50 -4.71 9.05
C TYR A 74 11.14 -4.02 9.14
N ILE A 75 10.47 -3.93 8.00
CA ILE A 75 9.19 -3.26 7.83
C ILE A 75 8.09 -4.28 7.56
N PHE A 76 7.00 -4.10 8.29
CA PHE A 76 5.73 -4.77 8.09
C PHE A 76 4.66 -3.75 7.71
N SER A 77 3.68 -4.18 6.93
CA SER A 77 2.54 -3.32 6.54
C SER A 77 1.40 -3.42 7.56
N GLY A 78 0.79 -2.29 7.90
CA GLY A 78 -0.45 -2.25 8.67
C GLY A 78 -1.64 -2.83 7.90
N LEU A 79 -2.73 -3.14 8.62
CA LEU A 79 -3.96 -3.67 8.05
C LEU A 79 -5.10 -2.64 8.13
N GLY A 80 -5.96 -2.58 7.11
CA GLY A 80 -7.11 -1.68 7.13
C GLY A 80 -8.20 -2.13 8.10
N SER A 81 -8.34 -3.42 8.39
CA SER A 81 -9.30 -3.92 9.38
C SER A 81 -8.70 -5.10 10.14
N SER A 82 -9.10 -5.24 11.40
CA SER A 82 -8.83 -6.44 12.17
C SER A 82 -9.82 -7.54 11.81
N GLN A 83 -9.32 -8.78 11.77
CA GLN A 83 -10.11 -10.00 11.70
C GLN A 83 -10.15 -10.74 13.05
N ARG A 84 -9.44 -10.24 14.06
CA ARG A 84 -9.31 -10.84 15.40
C ARG A 84 -9.35 -9.79 16.52
N ASP A 85 -9.88 -10.15 17.68
CA ASP A 85 -9.81 -9.37 18.92
C ASP A 85 -8.96 -10.07 20.01
N ASP A 86 -8.81 -9.40 21.15
CA ASP A 86 -8.02 -9.89 22.30
C ASP A 86 -8.74 -10.92 23.18
N ASP A 87 -9.97 -11.30 22.84
CA ASP A 87 -10.76 -12.26 23.62
C ASP A 87 -10.38 -13.72 23.33
N PHE A 88 -9.46 -13.95 22.39
CA PHE A 88 -8.98 -15.29 22.01
C PHE A 88 -7.56 -15.58 22.53
N PRO A 89 -7.33 -16.79 23.08
CA PRO A 89 -6.00 -17.20 23.49
C PRO A 89 -5.06 -17.33 22.29
N GLY A 90 -3.79 -17.02 22.51
CA GLY A 90 -2.72 -17.06 21.53
C GLY A 90 -2.29 -15.67 21.08
N ARG A 91 -1.11 -15.58 20.45
CA ARG A 91 -0.58 -14.31 19.96
C ARG A 91 -1.38 -13.82 18.76
N PHE A 92 -1.60 -12.52 18.67
CA PHE A 92 -2.08 -11.84 17.47
C PHE A 92 -1.40 -10.48 17.37
N GLY A 93 -1.54 -9.82 16.24
CA GLY A 93 -0.86 -8.56 16.11
C GLY A 93 -1.26 -7.77 14.89
N GLY A 94 -0.45 -6.75 14.67
CA GLY A 94 -0.63 -5.83 13.57
C GLY A 94 -1.17 -4.50 14.03
N VAL A 95 -0.66 -3.46 13.38
CA VAL A 95 -1.20 -2.11 13.47
C VAL A 95 -2.40 -2.02 12.55
N ILE A 96 -3.57 -1.73 13.11
CA ILE A 96 -4.79 -1.47 12.34
C ILE A 96 -4.88 0.03 12.11
N TYR A 97 -5.30 0.45 10.91
CA TYR A 97 -5.38 1.87 10.62
C TYR A 97 -6.62 2.25 9.80
N LYS A 98 -7.01 3.51 9.93
CA LYS A 98 -7.98 4.19 9.07
C LYS A 98 -7.55 5.63 8.88
N TYR A 99 -7.97 6.28 7.82
CA TYR A 99 -7.48 7.62 7.46
C TYR A 99 -8.60 8.47 6.86
N ASN A 100 -8.46 9.78 6.87
CA ASN A 100 -9.34 10.68 6.14
C ASN A 100 -8.50 11.69 5.36
N ASP A 101 -9.09 12.82 5.00
CA ASP A 101 -8.43 13.90 4.28
C ASP A 101 -7.42 14.70 5.12
N GLN A 102 -7.36 14.47 6.44
CA GLN A 102 -6.52 15.24 7.36
C GLN A 102 -5.57 14.38 8.22
N HIS A 103 -6.00 13.17 8.57
CA HIS A 103 -5.38 12.35 9.60
C HIS A 103 -5.30 10.89 9.19
N THR A 104 -4.23 10.22 9.60
CA THR A 104 -4.19 8.76 9.69
C THR A 104 -4.22 8.35 11.16
N GLN A 105 -5.19 7.50 11.53
CA GLN A 105 -5.33 6.92 12.86
C GLN A 105 -4.80 5.50 12.85
N LEU A 106 -3.88 5.21 13.76
CA LEU A 106 -3.22 3.92 13.92
C LEU A 106 -3.61 3.39 15.29
N SER A 107 -4.02 2.13 15.37
CA SER A 107 -4.28 1.46 16.63
C SER A 107 -3.41 0.22 16.79
N PHE A 108 -2.80 0.13 17.95
CA PHE A 108 -1.91 -0.96 18.33
C PHE A 108 -2.69 -1.95 19.20
N PRO A 109 -2.36 -3.25 19.11
CA PRO A 109 -3.05 -4.24 19.91
C PRO A 109 -2.75 -4.01 21.40
N TYR A 110 -3.76 -4.10 22.25
CA TYR A 110 -3.61 -4.09 23.70
C TYR A 110 -4.46 -5.21 24.33
N GLU A 111 -4.18 -5.57 25.58
CA GLU A 111 -4.95 -6.58 26.30
C GLU A 111 -5.90 -5.91 27.29
N ARG A 112 -7.17 -6.31 27.25
CA ARG A 112 -8.23 -5.82 28.13
C ARG A 112 -8.80 -6.92 29.05
N ASN A 113 -8.86 -8.17 28.57
CA ASN A 113 -9.62 -9.24 29.25
C ASN A 113 -8.84 -10.52 29.64
N HIS A 114 -7.50 -10.46 29.73
CA HIS A 114 -6.60 -11.47 30.36
C HIS A 114 -6.91 -12.97 30.12
N PHE A 115 -6.68 -13.50 28.92
CA PHE A 115 -6.39 -14.93 28.76
C PHE A 115 -5.32 -15.21 27.69
N TYR A 116 -4.09 -15.41 28.17
CA TYR A 116 -2.97 -16.12 27.51
C TYR A 116 -2.73 -15.83 26.02
N GLY A 117 -2.01 -14.74 25.68
CA GLY A 117 -1.44 -14.58 24.33
C GLY A 117 -0.77 -13.23 24.07
N SER A 118 0.56 -13.19 24.07
CA SER A 118 1.34 -11.95 23.83
C SER A 118 1.06 -11.35 22.44
N SER A 119 0.45 -10.17 22.40
CA SER A 119 0.22 -9.43 21.15
C SER A 119 1.42 -8.56 20.75
N GLY A 120 1.53 -8.22 19.47
CA GLY A 120 2.64 -7.39 18.97
C GLY A 120 2.25 -6.46 17.83
N LEU A 121 3.06 -5.42 17.62
CA LEU A 121 2.97 -4.54 16.46
C LEU A 121 3.20 -5.33 15.15
N ALA A 122 4.09 -6.31 15.21
CA ALA A 122 4.37 -7.24 14.12
C ALA A 122 4.45 -8.67 14.67
N TYR A 123 3.84 -9.60 13.94
CA TYR A 123 3.83 -11.02 14.25
C TYR A 123 3.72 -11.82 12.96
N THR A 124 4.61 -12.81 12.80
CA THR A 124 4.72 -13.66 11.60
C THR A 124 4.06 -15.03 11.77
N GLY A 125 3.61 -15.40 12.98
CA GLY A 125 3.00 -16.71 13.24
C GLY A 125 3.99 -17.81 13.69
N SER A 126 5.14 -17.45 14.26
CA SER A 126 6.26 -18.35 14.62
C SER A 126 5.95 -19.45 15.66
N ASP A 127 4.71 -19.57 16.13
CA ASP A 127 4.25 -20.61 17.07
C ASP A 127 3.69 -21.86 16.35
N GLY A 128 4.30 -22.22 15.22
CA GLY A 128 3.88 -23.35 14.38
C GLY A 128 2.69 -23.07 13.46
N LEU A 129 2.23 -21.81 13.40
CA LEU A 129 1.14 -21.41 12.49
C LEU A 129 1.67 -21.14 11.08
N TYR A 130 2.86 -20.54 10.99
CA TYR A 130 3.49 -20.15 9.74
C TYR A 130 4.95 -20.62 9.68
N HIS A 131 5.41 -21.01 8.48
CA HIS A 131 6.79 -21.33 8.14
C HIS A 131 7.30 -20.33 7.10
N GLY A 132 8.56 -19.92 7.24
CA GLY A 132 9.18 -18.93 6.36
C GLY A 132 10.54 -18.50 6.88
N SER A 133 10.93 -17.26 6.57
CA SER A 133 12.23 -16.71 6.95
C SER A 133 12.53 -16.84 8.46
N THR A 134 13.78 -17.16 8.76
CA THR A 134 14.33 -17.23 10.12
C THR A 134 15.00 -15.93 10.56
N HIS A 135 15.03 -14.90 9.72
CA HIS A 135 15.61 -13.59 10.06
C HIS A 135 14.76 -12.84 11.10
N ILE A 136 13.47 -13.15 11.20
CA ILE A 136 12.53 -12.54 12.14
C ILE A 136 11.87 -13.65 12.96
N LEU A 137 12.04 -13.59 14.29
CA LEU A 137 11.72 -14.71 15.18
C LEU A 137 10.53 -14.44 16.11
N GLY A 138 10.33 -13.19 16.52
CA GLY A 138 9.41 -12.86 17.60
C GLY A 138 8.12 -12.18 17.15
N PRO A 139 7.09 -12.18 17.99
CA PRO A 139 6.22 -11.01 18.06
C PRO A 139 7.04 -9.81 18.58
N TYR A 140 6.81 -8.63 18.03
CA TYR A 140 7.48 -7.39 18.47
C TYR A 140 6.48 -6.49 19.18
N VAL A 141 6.66 -6.31 20.48
CA VAL A 141 5.82 -5.40 21.28
C VAL A 141 6.21 -3.94 21.05
N ASN A 142 7.49 -3.68 20.81
CA ASN A 142 8.04 -2.34 20.60
C ASN A 142 8.57 -2.19 19.18
N GLY A 143 8.44 -0.99 18.64
CA GLY A 143 8.93 -0.65 17.31
C GLY A 143 8.65 0.80 16.99
N TYR A 144 8.64 1.12 15.71
CA TYR A 144 8.28 2.43 15.21
C TYR A 144 7.23 2.31 14.12
N VAL A 145 6.39 3.32 13.97
CA VAL A 145 5.41 3.39 12.89
C VAL A 145 5.58 4.69 12.11
N ARG A 146 5.28 4.66 10.81
CA ARG A 146 5.12 5.86 9.99
C ARG A 146 4.01 5.67 8.97
N THR A 147 3.51 6.79 8.47
CA THR A 147 2.50 6.81 7.41
C THR A 147 3.06 7.49 6.16
N ARG A 148 2.78 6.89 5.00
CA ARG A 148 2.96 7.50 3.69
C ARG A 148 1.61 7.63 2.99
N VAL A 149 1.36 8.77 2.36
CA VAL A 149 0.05 9.14 1.81
C VAL A 149 0.21 9.67 0.40
N TRP A 150 -0.46 9.02 -0.56
CA TRP A 150 -0.52 9.45 -1.95
C TRP A 150 -1.89 10.02 -2.27
N LEU A 151 -1.90 11.20 -2.86
CA LEU A 151 -3.08 11.80 -3.49
C LEU A 151 -3.22 11.31 -4.93
N ALA A 152 -4.37 11.59 -5.55
CA ALA A 152 -4.59 11.25 -6.96
C ALA A 152 -3.54 11.91 -7.88
N SER A 153 -3.04 13.09 -7.50
CA SER A 153 -1.94 13.76 -8.21
C SER A 153 -0.61 13.02 -8.11
N ASP A 154 -0.40 12.11 -7.16
CA ASP A 154 0.87 11.38 -7.03
C ASP A 154 0.85 10.06 -7.79
N MET A 155 -0.34 9.59 -8.19
CA MET A 155 -0.58 8.27 -8.77
C MET A 155 -1.27 8.46 -10.12
N SER A 156 -0.45 8.62 -11.17
CA SER A 156 -0.98 8.89 -12.50
C SER A 156 -1.73 7.70 -13.11
N ASN A 157 -2.70 7.98 -13.98
CA ASN A 157 -3.40 7.00 -14.82
C ASN A 157 -4.24 5.97 -14.04
N ILE A 158 -5.16 6.44 -13.20
CA ILE A 158 -6.22 5.58 -12.67
C ILE A 158 -7.04 5.02 -13.84
N VAL A 159 -6.93 3.72 -14.08
CA VAL A 159 -7.62 3.02 -15.19
C VAL A 159 -8.98 2.45 -14.78
N LEU A 160 -9.22 2.31 -13.48
CA LEU A 160 -10.52 1.95 -12.90
C LEU A 160 -10.78 2.85 -11.70
N ASN A 161 -11.92 3.54 -11.69
CA ASN A 161 -12.42 4.28 -10.54
C ASN A 161 -13.93 4.03 -10.44
N THR A 162 -14.33 3.18 -9.50
CA THR A 162 -15.74 2.87 -9.28
C THR A 162 -16.02 2.74 -7.79
N SER A 163 -17.29 2.88 -7.42
CA SER A 163 -17.72 2.72 -6.04
C SER A 163 -19.02 1.96 -5.95
N LEU A 164 -19.21 1.28 -4.82
CA LEU A 164 -20.44 0.60 -4.50
C LEU A 164 -20.65 0.53 -3.00
N TYR A 165 -21.90 0.41 -2.59
CA TYR A 165 -22.24 0.15 -1.20
C TYR A 165 -22.09 -1.34 -0.87
N MET A 166 -21.52 -1.65 0.30
CA MET A 166 -21.47 -3.00 0.87
C MET A 166 -21.79 -2.97 2.37
N ASP A 167 -22.42 -4.06 2.81
CA ASP A 167 -22.74 -4.32 4.21
C ASP A 167 -22.78 -5.84 4.45
N ASN A 168 -23.29 -6.26 5.61
CA ASN A 168 -23.43 -7.67 5.95
C ASN A 168 -24.55 -8.42 5.21
N ILE A 169 -25.38 -7.74 4.40
CA ILE A 169 -26.43 -8.32 3.54
C ILE A 169 -25.92 -8.37 2.09
N GLN A 170 -25.50 -7.23 1.54
CA GLN A 170 -24.84 -7.06 0.25
C GLN A 170 -23.34 -7.39 0.38
N ASN A 171 -23.08 -8.60 0.85
CA ASN A 171 -21.79 -9.01 1.36
C ASN A 171 -20.87 -9.65 0.30
N TYR A 172 -21.36 -9.85 -0.93
CA TYR A 172 -20.56 -10.30 -2.07
C TYR A 172 -20.86 -9.47 -3.31
N ARG A 173 -19.82 -9.04 -4.02
CA ARG A 173 -19.94 -8.27 -5.27
C ARG A 173 -18.87 -8.69 -6.27
N GLU A 174 -19.27 -8.78 -7.54
CA GLU A 174 -18.38 -8.95 -8.68
C GLU A 174 -18.55 -7.76 -9.61
N ILE A 175 -17.44 -7.11 -9.98
CA ILE A 175 -17.41 -5.91 -10.81
C ILE A 175 -16.52 -6.19 -12.01
N SER A 176 -17.11 -6.32 -13.19
CA SER A 176 -16.33 -6.34 -14.44
C SER A 176 -15.76 -4.95 -14.70
N HIS A 177 -14.47 -4.88 -15.01
CA HIS A 177 -13.78 -3.61 -15.30
C HIS A 177 -13.43 -3.43 -16.79
N GLY A 178 -13.46 -4.50 -17.58
CA GLY A 178 -13.30 -4.41 -19.04
C GLY A 178 -11.94 -3.92 -19.52
N LEU A 179 -10.91 -4.01 -18.68
CA LEU A 179 -9.55 -3.57 -19.03
C LEU A 179 -8.86 -4.55 -20.00
N GLY A 180 -9.14 -5.85 -19.86
CA GLY A 180 -8.54 -6.90 -20.69
C GLY A 180 -7.07 -7.19 -20.34
N TYR A 181 -6.60 -6.71 -19.19
CA TYR A 181 -5.29 -6.97 -18.61
C TYR A 181 -5.36 -6.83 -17.09
N TYR A 182 -4.42 -7.46 -16.38
CA TYR A 182 -4.29 -7.37 -14.94
C TYR A 182 -3.80 -5.97 -14.53
N PRO A 183 -4.53 -5.24 -13.67
CA PRO A 183 -3.98 -4.04 -13.05
C PRO A 183 -2.73 -4.36 -12.20
N ASP A 184 -1.66 -3.56 -12.34
CA ASP A 184 -0.42 -3.73 -11.57
C ASP A 184 -0.60 -3.39 -10.09
N LEU A 185 -1.47 -2.42 -9.82
CA LEU A 185 -1.88 -2.03 -8.47
C LEU A 185 -3.39 -1.85 -8.45
N LEU A 186 -4.04 -2.47 -7.47
CA LEU A 186 -5.45 -2.26 -7.18
C LEU A 186 -5.61 -1.99 -5.69
N ASN A 187 -6.29 -0.89 -5.38
CA ASN A 187 -6.62 -0.49 -4.02
C ASN A 187 -8.13 -0.51 -3.82
N VAL A 188 -8.56 -1.11 -2.72
CA VAL A 188 -9.96 -1.11 -2.27
C VAL A 188 -10.01 -0.29 -0.99
N GLN A 189 -10.84 0.75 -0.95
CA GLN A 189 -10.94 1.65 0.19
C GLN A 189 -12.40 1.78 0.60
N THR A 190 -12.71 1.54 1.87
CA THR A 190 -14.09 1.63 2.37
C THR A 190 -14.28 2.92 3.12
N LEU A 191 -15.11 3.83 2.60
CA LEU A 191 -15.58 5.03 3.29
C LEU A 191 -16.63 4.65 4.34
N LEU A 192 -16.28 4.92 5.60
CA LEU A 192 -17.08 4.66 6.80
C LEU A 192 -17.97 5.86 7.13
N SER A 193 -19.04 5.63 7.88
CA SER A 193 -20.03 6.66 8.23
C SER A 193 -19.48 7.84 9.04
N ASN A 194 -18.31 7.67 9.67
CA ASN A 194 -17.63 8.72 10.42
C ASN A 194 -16.66 9.57 9.56
N GLY A 195 -16.64 9.36 8.24
CA GLY A 195 -15.77 10.09 7.31
C GLY A 195 -14.33 9.57 7.24
N TYR A 196 -14.03 8.40 7.80
CA TYR A 196 -12.74 7.74 7.62
C TYR A 196 -12.83 6.66 6.54
N MET A 197 -11.73 6.43 5.84
CA MET A 197 -11.51 5.32 4.92
C MET A 197 -10.63 4.24 5.56
N SER A 198 -10.85 3.01 5.14
CA SER A 198 -10.04 1.83 5.50
C SER A 198 -9.66 1.04 4.25
N ASP A 199 -8.43 0.56 4.18
CA ASP A 199 -7.99 -0.32 3.09
C ASP A 199 -8.65 -1.70 3.21
N GLY A 200 -8.94 -2.31 2.06
CA GLY A 200 -9.32 -3.71 1.95
C GLY A 200 -8.15 -4.64 2.26
N ILE A 201 -8.46 -5.91 2.47
CA ILE A 201 -7.50 -6.95 2.86
C ILE A 201 -7.52 -8.09 1.85
N GLY A 202 -6.39 -8.73 1.61
CA GLY A 202 -6.28 -9.82 0.61
C GLY A 202 -6.17 -11.22 1.21
N VAL A 203 -6.19 -11.35 2.54
CA VAL A 203 -5.94 -12.59 3.27
C VAL A 203 -7.02 -12.84 4.31
N VAL A 204 -7.24 -14.11 4.68
CA VAL A 204 -8.16 -14.50 5.76
C VAL A 204 -7.41 -15.20 6.86
N PHE A 205 -7.41 -14.61 8.05
CA PHE A 205 -6.68 -15.12 9.22
C PHE A 205 -7.54 -15.95 10.18
N ILE A 206 -8.86 -15.85 10.12
CA ILE A 206 -9.76 -16.64 10.98
C ILE A 206 -10.93 -17.20 10.16
N SER A 207 -11.20 -18.50 10.32
CA SER A 207 -12.33 -19.21 9.70
C SER A 207 -13.51 -19.42 10.65
N GLU A 208 -14.61 -19.87 10.03
CA GLU A 208 -15.99 -20.18 10.45
C GLU A 208 -16.27 -20.87 11.81
N THR A 209 -15.27 -21.41 12.52
CA THR A 209 -15.47 -22.28 13.71
C THR A 209 -15.23 -21.59 15.04
N ASP A 210 -14.60 -20.42 15.05
CA ASP A 210 -14.04 -19.80 16.27
C ASP A 210 -14.97 -18.74 16.91
N PHE A 211 -16.27 -18.83 16.64
CA PHE A 211 -17.26 -17.76 16.81
C PHE A 211 -17.95 -17.74 18.18
N GLY A 212 -17.24 -18.06 19.25
CA GLY A 212 -17.79 -17.88 20.59
C GLY A 212 -18.11 -16.41 20.89
N TYR A 213 -17.21 -15.50 20.50
CA TYR A 213 -17.21 -14.08 20.90
C TYR A 213 -16.72 -13.07 19.84
N ASN A 214 -16.31 -13.51 18.64
CA ASN A 214 -15.60 -12.70 17.66
C ASN A 214 -16.48 -11.73 16.83
N THR A 215 -15.94 -10.55 16.56
CA THR A 215 -16.40 -9.69 15.44
C THR A 215 -15.50 -9.91 14.22
N LEU A 216 -16.06 -10.39 13.12
CA LEU A 216 -15.34 -10.55 11.86
C LEU A 216 -15.61 -9.34 10.97
N ALA A 217 -14.56 -8.68 10.48
CA ALA A 217 -14.75 -7.54 9.60
C ALA A 217 -13.60 -7.30 8.63
N GLY A 218 -13.90 -6.48 7.64
CA GLY A 218 -12.99 -6.12 6.56
C GLY A 218 -13.68 -6.31 5.22
N VAL A 219 -13.17 -5.63 4.20
CA VAL A 219 -13.53 -5.90 2.81
C VAL A 219 -12.40 -6.72 2.20
N LEU A 220 -12.64 -8.01 2.01
CA LEU A 220 -11.73 -8.83 1.21
C LEU A 220 -11.88 -8.50 -0.26
N PHE A 221 -10.78 -8.61 -0.98
CA PHE A 221 -10.83 -8.49 -2.43
C PHE A 221 -9.79 -9.36 -3.14
N GLY A 222 -10.11 -9.67 -4.39
CA GLY A 222 -9.21 -10.24 -5.36
C GLY A 222 -9.63 -9.80 -6.75
N TYR A 223 -8.73 -9.88 -7.72
CA TYR A 223 -9.03 -9.40 -9.07
C TYR A 223 -8.23 -10.13 -10.14
N ASP A 224 -8.75 -10.15 -11.37
CA ASP A 224 -8.05 -10.67 -12.54
C ASP A 224 -8.00 -9.61 -13.65
N ASP A 225 -7.82 -10.02 -14.91
CA ASP A 225 -7.79 -9.15 -16.09
C ASP A 225 -9.16 -8.70 -16.58
N THR A 226 -10.24 -9.22 -15.99
CA THR A 226 -11.63 -8.97 -16.40
C THR A 226 -12.47 -8.34 -15.29
N LYS A 227 -12.22 -8.67 -14.03
CA LYS A 227 -13.08 -8.30 -12.90
C LYS A 227 -12.39 -8.21 -11.55
N VAL A 228 -13.07 -7.55 -10.63
CA VAL A 228 -12.78 -7.49 -9.19
C VAL A 228 -13.89 -8.20 -8.44
N ARG A 229 -13.54 -9.01 -7.43
CA ARG A 229 -14.48 -9.57 -6.47
C ARG A 229 -14.23 -9.00 -5.09
N LEU A 230 -15.32 -8.77 -4.38
CA LEU A 230 -15.34 -8.24 -3.02
C LEU A 230 -16.15 -9.16 -2.11
N TRP A 231 -15.64 -9.41 -0.91
CA TRP A 231 -16.34 -10.16 0.13
C TRP A 231 -16.31 -9.41 1.46
N VAL A 232 -17.48 -9.32 2.10
CA VAL A 232 -17.70 -8.83 3.45
C VAL A 232 -18.26 -10.00 4.26
N PRO A 233 -17.96 -10.12 5.55
CA PRO A 233 -18.55 -11.19 6.35
C PRO A 233 -20.04 -10.92 6.59
N SER A 234 -20.86 -11.97 6.45
CA SER A 234 -22.31 -11.87 6.66
C SER A 234 -22.70 -11.76 8.14
N ASN A 235 -23.94 -11.33 8.41
CA ASN A 235 -24.48 -11.25 9.76
C ASN A 235 -24.78 -12.64 10.34
N PHE A 236 -24.62 -12.77 11.66
CA PHE A 236 -24.75 -14.05 12.36
C PHE A 236 -26.07 -14.11 13.14
N SER A 237 -26.65 -15.31 13.31
CA SER A 237 -28.00 -15.49 13.88
C SER A 237 -28.15 -15.27 15.40
N THR A 238 -27.15 -14.70 16.11
CA THR A 238 -27.20 -14.51 17.58
C THR A 238 -26.58 -13.18 18.02
N TYR A 239 -27.07 -12.65 19.15
CA TYR A 239 -26.84 -11.32 19.74
C TYR A 239 -25.37 -10.86 19.93
N TYR A 240 -24.37 -11.75 19.80
CA TYR A 240 -22.95 -11.45 20.06
C TYR A 240 -22.02 -11.57 18.84
N LYS A 241 -22.58 -11.78 17.65
CA LYS A 241 -21.80 -12.09 16.45
C LYS A 241 -22.16 -11.11 15.35
N ALA A 242 -21.20 -10.30 14.89
CA ALA A 242 -21.47 -9.25 13.90
C ALA A 242 -20.43 -9.27 12.78
N GLY A 243 -20.91 -9.26 11.53
CA GLY A 243 -20.11 -9.12 10.33
C GLY A 243 -20.12 -7.67 9.88
N GLY A 244 -18.98 -7.11 9.47
CA GLY A 244 -18.93 -5.71 9.03
C GLY A 244 -17.81 -5.42 8.05
N VAL A 245 -17.78 -4.19 7.56
CA VAL A 245 -16.76 -3.72 6.61
C VAL A 245 -15.47 -3.29 7.32
N PHE A 246 -15.52 -3.00 8.62
CA PHE A 246 -14.35 -2.64 9.43
C PHE A 246 -14.52 -3.02 10.90
N ALA A 247 -13.46 -3.54 11.52
CA ALA A 247 -13.34 -3.71 12.96
C ALA A 247 -11.94 -3.36 13.46
N ALA A 248 -11.90 -2.63 14.56
CA ALA A 248 -10.77 -2.44 15.46
C ALA A 248 -11.32 -1.98 16.82
N LYS A 249 -12.12 -2.84 17.43
CA LYS A 249 -12.65 -2.73 18.80
C LYS A 249 -12.20 -3.97 19.59
N ASP A 250 -12.18 -3.90 20.92
CA ASP A 250 -11.67 -4.94 21.83
C ASP A 250 -10.29 -5.47 21.42
N GLY A 251 -9.28 -4.96 22.11
CA GLY A 251 -7.87 -5.11 21.73
C GLY A 251 -7.39 -4.04 20.75
N TYR A 252 -8.29 -3.23 20.20
CA TYR A 252 -8.00 -2.05 19.38
C TYR A 252 -8.93 -0.87 19.72
N LYS A 253 -8.65 0.34 19.19
CA LYS A 253 -9.35 1.61 19.56
C LYS A 253 -9.89 2.44 18.37
N LEU A 254 -10.26 1.81 17.25
CA LEU A 254 -10.80 2.53 16.08
C LEU A 254 -12.30 2.29 15.84
N GLY A 255 -12.92 1.36 16.57
CA GLY A 255 -14.35 1.09 16.54
C GLY A 255 -14.75 -0.03 15.58
N TYR A 256 -16.03 -0.06 15.20
CA TYR A 256 -16.61 -1.11 14.37
C TYR A 256 -17.70 -0.52 13.47
N TYR A 257 -17.74 -0.94 12.21
CA TYR A 257 -18.68 -0.46 11.19
C TYR A 257 -19.21 -1.63 10.38
N MET A 258 -20.54 -1.72 10.30
CA MET A 258 -21.24 -2.81 9.60
C MET A 258 -21.33 -2.60 8.09
N GLU A 259 -21.21 -1.35 7.65
CA GLU A 259 -21.48 -0.93 6.28
C GLU A 259 -20.57 0.23 5.87
N GLY A 260 -20.42 0.42 4.56
CA GLY A 260 -19.65 1.53 3.99
C GLY A 260 -19.73 1.58 2.47
N VAL A 261 -19.22 2.67 1.90
CA VAL A 261 -19.06 2.81 0.45
C VAL A 261 -17.66 2.35 0.08
N VAL A 262 -17.56 1.27 -0.68
CA VAL A 262 -16.32 0.68 -1.15
C VAL A 262 -15.92 1.32 -2.47
N ASN A 263 -14.79 2.02 -2.48
CA ASN A 263 -14.13 2.57 -3.66
C ASN A 263 -13.09 1.56 -4.17
N ILE A 264 -13.05 1.37 -5.49
CA ILE A 264 -12.09 0.50 -6.18
C ILE A 264 -11.31 1.38 -7.15
N LEU A 265 -10.01 1.47 -6.91
CA LEU A 265 -9.06 2.21 -7.72
C LEU A 265 -8.03 1.24 -8.29
N ALA A 266 -7.75 1.30 -9.59
CA ALA A 266 -6.72 0.48 -10.20
C ALA A 266 -5.81 1.30 -11.13
N TRP A 267 -4.55 0.86 -11.22
CA TRP A 267 -3.51 1.50 -12.01
C TRP A 267 -2.80 0.48 -12.90
N ASN A 268 -2.43 0.95 -14.09
CA ASN A 268 -1.44 0.30 -14.94
C ASN A 268 -0.13 1.09 -14.79
N ILE A 269 0.86 0.50 -14.13
CA ILE A 269 2.10 1.17 -13.75
C ILE A 269 3.09 1.02 -14.89
N GLU A 270 3.68 2.12 -15.34
CA GLU A 270 4.59 2.09 -16.49
C GLU A 270 5.81 1.21 -16.19
N CYS A 271 6.30 0.48 -17.21
CA CYS A 271 7.43 -0.44 -17.05
C CYS A 271 8.70 0.27 -16.51
N SER A 272 8.90 1.54 -16.84
CA SER A 272 9.98 2.39 -16.30
C SER A 272 9.88 2.62 -14.78
N GLN A 273 8.68 2.56 -14.22
CA GLN A 273 8.38 2.75 -12.80
C GLN A 273 8.43 1.42 -12.03
N GLN A 274 8.32 0.28 -12.73
CA GLN A 274 8.45 -1.07 -12.15
C GLN A 274 9.93 -1.48 -12.08
N VAL A 275 10.64 -1.02 -11.05
CA VAL A 275 12.10 -1.18 -10.95
C VAL A 275 12.54 -2.59 -10.51
N PHE A 276 11.61 -3.42 -10.05
CA PHE A 276 11.85 -4.82 -9.73
C PHE A 276 10.57 -5.63 -9.87
N HIS A 277 10.71 -6.84 -10.42
CA HIS A 277 9.67 -7.85 -10.49
C HIS A 277 10.29 -9.23 -10.26
N LYS A 278 9.72 -10.02 -9.35
CA LYS A 278 10.04 -11.44 -9.22
C LYS A 278 8.78 -12.25 -8.91
N THR A 279 8.66 -13.42 -9.53
CA THR A 279 7.60 -14.39 -9.25
C THR A 279 8.22 -15.68 -8.73
N ILE A 280 7.67 -16.22 -7.66
CA ILE A 280 8.02 -17.54 -7.12
C ILE A 280 6.75 -18.33 -6.82
N THR A 281 6.78 -19.64 -7.01
CA THR A 281 5.66 -20.51 -6.62
C THR A 281 5.88 -21.00 -5.20
N VAL A 282 4.87 -20.86 -4.35
CA VAL A 282 4.87 -21.35 -2.97
C VAL A 282 3.76 -22.36 -2.76
N GLY A 283 3.95 -23.27 -1.81
CA GLY A 283 2.94 -24.24 -1.44
C GLY A 283 3.50 -25.43 -0.69
N ASP A 284 2.63 -26.37 -0.34
CA ASP A 284 3.04 -27.58 0.38
C ASP A 284 3.92 -28.48 -0.50
N ASN A 285 5.04 -28.92 0.07
CA ASN A 285 6.06 -29.71 -0.61
C ASN A 285 6.73 -29.02 -1.82
N ILE A 286 6.56 -27.71 -1.98
CA ILE A 286 7.29 -26.90 -2.97
C ILE A 286 8.53 -26.33 -2.28
N ILE A 287 9.70 -26.58 -2.87
CA ILE A 287 10.96 -25.97 -2.44
C ILE A 287 11.03 -24.56 -3.04
N HIS A 288 11.14 -23.55 -2.20
CA HIS A 288 11.25 -22.15 -2.60
C HIS A 288 12.12 -21.37 -1.61
N ASP A 289 12.60 -20.21 -2.04
CA ASP A 289 13.31 -19.27 -1.15
C ASP A 289 12.29 -18.51 -0.29
N ASP A 290 12.48 -18.50 1.02
CA ASP A 290 11.68 -17.67 1.95
C ASP A 290 12.22 -16.24 2.07
N VAL A 291 13.41 -15.99 1.53
CA VAL A 291 14.09 -14.69 1.51
C VAL A 291 14.52 -14.36 0.10
N ILE A 292 13.97 -13.29 -0.44
CA ILE A 292 14.23 -12.80 -1.78
C ILE A 292 15.13 -11.56 -1.66
N GLN A 293 16.39 -11.71 -2.07
CA GLN A 293 17.33 -10.60 -2.11
C GLN A 293 17.01 -9.65 -3.27
N PHE A 294 17.10 -8.36 -2.99
CA PHE A 294 17.09 -7.32 -4.01
C PHE A 294 18.48 -7.19 -4.65
N PRO A 295 18.55 -6.78 -5.92
CA PRO A 295 19.82 -6.57 -6.61
C PRO A 295 20.62 -5.39 -6.03
N CYS A 296 19.94 -4.43 -5.40
CA CYS A 296 20.51 -3.29 -4.70
C CYS A 296 19.56 -2.83 -3.58
N PRO A 297 20.05 -2.04 -2.61
CA PRO A 297 19.20 -1.47 -1.58
C PRO A 297 18.17 -0.48 -2.14
N TYR A 298 16.91 -0.59 -1.72
CA TYR A 298 15.84 0.37 -2.05
C TYR A 298 15.54 1.31 -0.88
N ASP A 299 15.40 2.62 -1.15
CA ASP A 299 14.96 3.60 -0.16
C ASP A 299 13.48 3.38 0.18
N LEU A 300 13.23 2.82 1.36
CA LEU A 300 11.88 2.49 1.84
C LEU A 300 10.96 3.70 1.96
N SER A 301 11.48 4.92 1.87
CA SER A 301 10.70 6.17 1.83
C SER A 301 10.13 6.46 0.44
N ASN A 302 10.86 6.15 -0.63
CA ASN A 302 10.51 6.54 -2.01
C ASN A 302 9.92 5.38 -2.82
N TYR A 303 10.29 4.13 -2.50
CA TYR A 303 9.80 2.96 -3.22
C TYR A 303 8.58 2.34 -2.52
N LEU A 304 7.60 1.89 -3.31
CA LEU A 304 6.45 1.12 -2.84
C LEU A 304 6.69 -0.36 -3.13
N ILE A 305 6.64 -1.19 -2.10
CA ILE A 305 6.79 -2.64 -2.23
C ILE A 305 5.39 -3.26 -2.19
N SER A 306 5.04 -3.97 -3.26
CA SER A 306 3.76 -4.67 -3.40
C SER A 306 4.00 -6.17 -3.49
N ILE A 307 3.38 -6.92 -2.57
CA ILE A 307 3.43 -8.38 -2.55
C ILE A 307 2.04 -8.90 -2.79
N GLN A 308 1.87 -9.63 -3.89
CA GLN A 308 0.61 -10.23 -4.28
C GLN A 308 0.79 -11.72 -4.46
N PHE A 309 -0.30 -12.45 -4.51
CA PHE A 309 -0.28 -13.86 -4.86
C PHE A 309 -1.41 -14.20 -5.81
N LYS A 310 -1.09 -15.06 -6.78
CA LYS A 310 -1.99 -15.49 -7.85
C LYS A 310 -2.48 -16.91 -7.58
N ALA A 311 -3.79 -17.10 -7.60
CA ALA A 311 -4.38 -18.44 -7.56
C ALA A 311 -4.03 -19.23 -8.83
N PRO A 312 -3.79 -20.55 -8.74
CA PRO A 312 -3.55 -21.38 -9.91
C PRO A 312 -4.68 -21.26 -10.94
N GLU A 313 -4.33 -21.11 -12.23
CA GLU A 313 -5.30 -20.93 -13.32
C GLU A 313 -6.32 -22.07 -13.43
N SER A 314 -5.94 -23.28 -13.00
CA SER A 314 -6.80 -24.46 -13.04
C SER A 314 -7.87 -24.50 -11.93
N GLU A 315 -7.76 -23.64 -10.92
CA GLU A 315 -8.68 -23.64 -9.79
C GLU A 315 -9.94 -22.80 -10.09
N THR A 316 -11.05 -23.17 -9.47
CA THR A 316 -12.31 -22.43 -9.60
C THR A 316 -12.86 -22.15 -8.20
N PRO A 317 -13.57 -21.04 -8.00
CA PRO A 317 -13.98 -20.05 -8.99
C PRO A 317 -12.99 -18.89 -9.18
N ASN A 318 -11.91 -18.80 -8.41
CA ASN A 318 -10.98 -17.66 -8.42
C ASN A 318 -9.63 -17.96 -9.08
N GLY A 319 -9.53 -19.00 -9.93
CA GLY A 319 -8.28 -19.29 -10.65
C GLY A 319 -7.80 -18.08 -11.44
N GLY A 320 -6.50 -17.83 -11.38
CA GLY A 320 -5.86 -16.67 -12.01
C GLY A 320 -6.01 -15.35 -11.24
N MET A 321 -6.89 -15.26 -10.22
CA MET A 321 -7.06 -14.01 -9.49
C MET A 321 -5.86 -13.69 -8.60
N LEU A 322 -5.52 -12.40 -8.54
CA LEU A 322 -4.54 -11.80 -7.65
C LEU A 322 -5.18 -11.36 -6.33
N PHE A 323 -4.42 -11.54 -5.25
CA PHE A 323 -4.76 -11.13 -3.89
C PHE A 323 -3.54 -10.48 -3.24
N ASN A 324 -3.75 -9.53 -2.33
CA ASN A 324 -2.65 -8.89 -1.61
C ASN A 324 -2.19 -9.72 -0.41
N ALA A 325 -0.88 -9.88 -0.23
CA ALA A 325 -0.31 -10.43 1.00
C ALA A 325 -0.47 -9.44 2.17
N ALA A 326 -0.27 -9.91 3.39
CA ALA A 326 -0.41 -9.11 4.60
C ALA A 326 0.92 -8.89 5.32
N GLY A 327 1.07 -7.74 5.96
CA GLY A 327 2.26 -7.45 6.75
C GLY A 327 2.29 -8.15 8.12
N THR A 328 1.24 -8.82 8.56
CA THR A 328 1.25 -9.48 9.87
C THR A 328 0.12 -10.48 9.94
N THR A 329 0.29 -11.55 10.70
CA THR A 329 -0.78 -12.52 10.92
C THR A 329 -1.65 -12.16 12.10
N GLN A 330 -2.95 -12.39 11.93
CA GLN A 330 -3.93 -12.45 13.01
C GLN A 330 -4.46 -13.88 13.21
N ALA A 331 -3.74 -14.87 12.68
CA ALA A 331 -4.17 -16.25 12.72
C ALA A 331 -4.21 -16.82 14.14
N LYS A 332 -4.99 -17.88 14.29
CA LYS A 332 -5.18 -18.59 15.54
C LYS A 332 -5.14 -20.10 15.31
N ASN A 333 -4.51 -20.80 16.24
CA ASN A 333 -4.50 -22.26 16.26
C ASN A 333 -5.92 -22.83 16.46
N GLY A 334 -6.29 -23.84 15.68
CA GLY A 334 -7.59 -24.49 15.73
C GLY A 334 -8.64 -23.95 14.76
N SER A 335 -8.42 -22.77 14.17
CA SER A 335 -9.21 -22.28 13.02
C SER A 335 -8.48 -22.59 11.70
N MET A 336 -9.23 -22.69 10.60
CA MET A 336 -8.65 -22.53 9.26
C MET A 336 -8.26 -21.07 9.06
N TYR A 337 -7.13 -20.86 8.41
CA TYR A 337 -6.59 -19.57 8.03
C TYR A 337 -5.74 -19.75 6.78
N GLY A 338 -5.47 -18.66 6.10
CA GLY A 338 -4.61 -18.67 4.93
C GLY A 338 -3.99 -17.32 4.64
N GLY A 339 -3.44 -17.20 3.44
CA GLY A 339 -2.74 -16.00 3.01
C GLY A 339 -1.27 -16.01 3.40
N ILE A 340 -0.49 -15.28 2.62
CA ILE A 340 0.94 -15.10 2.83
C ILE A 340 1.18 -13.87 3.69
N VAL A 341 2.08 -14.00 4.66
CA VAL A 341 2.61 -12.88 5.43
C VAL A 341 3.95 -12.47 4.88
N TYR A 342 4.25 -11.18 4.86
CA TYR A 342 5.52 -10.68 4.39
C TYR A 342 6.09 -9.57 5.26
N ALA A 343 7.40 -9.39 5.15
CA ALA A 343 8.15 -8.28 5.70
C ALA A 343 9.25 -7.92 4.70
N TYR A 344 9.82 -6.74 4.83
CA TYR A 344 10.92 -6.33 3.94
C TYR A 344 11.91 -5.43 4.66
N SER A 345 13.13 -5.38 4.12
CA SER A 345 14.10 -4.33 4.43
C SER A 345 14.45 -3.61 3.12
N GLU A 346 15.43 -2.70 3.18
CA GLU A 346 16.00 -2.11 1.96
C GLU A 346 16.64 -3.18 1.05
N ASN A 347 17.04 -4.34 1.57
CA ASN A 347 17.84 -5.34 0.85
C ASN A 347 17.09 -6.61 0.46
N GLU A 348 15.95 -6.89 1.10
CA GLU A 348 15.28 -8.18 0.93
C GLU A 348 13.78 -8.12 1.23
N VAL A 349 13.03 -9.04 0.63
CA VAL A 349 11.66 -9.40 1.02
C VAL A 349 11.69 -10.78 1.65
N MET A 350 10.97 -10.94 2.75
CA MET A 350 10.77 -12.20 3.44
C MET A 350 9.31 -12.58 3.40
N ILE A 351 9.05 -13.88 3.26
CA ILE A 351 7.69 -14.42 3.23
C ILE A 351 7.52 -15.54 4.25
N TRP A 352 6.29 -15.67 4.73
CA TRP A 352 5.83 -16.76 5.56
C TRP A 352 4.50 -17.29 5.02
N ARG A 353 4.39 -18.60 4.93
CA ARG A 353 3.17 -19.30 4.53
C ARG A 353 2.61 -20.13 5.69
N PRO A 354 1.30 -20.42 5.69
CA PRO A 354 0.72 -21.33 6.69
C PRO A 354 1.41 -22.70 6.69
N VAL A 355 1.55 -23.30 7.89
CA VAL A 355 2.11 -24.65 8.06
C VAL A 355 1.07 -25.73 7.73
N ASN A 356 -0.16 -25.57 8.24
CA ASN A 356 -1.25 -26.54 8.09
C ASN A 356 -2.50 -25.88 7.48
N GLY A 357 -2.30 -24.97 6.54
CA GLY A 357 -3.37 -24.16 5.96
C GLY A 357 -3.12 -23.79 4.50
N PRO A 358 -4.17 -23.40 3.77
CA PRO A 358 -4.05 -22.93 2.41
C PRO A 358 -3.26 -21.60 2.31
N VAL A 359 -2.48 -21.43 1.26
CA VAL A 359 -1.84 -20.13 0.93
C VAL A 359 -2.86 -19.10 0.40
N ILE A 360 -4.02 -19.55 -0.10
CA ILE A 360 -5.18 -18.70 -0.44
C ILE A 360 -6.43 -19.26 0.23
N TYR A 361 -7.10 -18.45 1.04
CA TYR A 361 -8.31 -18.87 1.74
C TYR A 361 -9.41 -17.82 1.68
N ILE A 362 -10.59 -18.25 1.25
CA ILE A 362 -11.86 -17.53 1.38
C ILE A 362 -12.88 -18.56 1.87
N GLY A 363 -13.23 -18.48 3.15
CA GLY A 363 -14.16 -19.40 3.82
C GLY A 363 -15.63 -18.98 3.72
N ASP A 364 -16.54 -19.83 4.18
CA ASP A 364 -17.99 -19.67 3.90
C ASP A 364 -18.67 -18.47 4.58
N ARG A 365 -18.00 -17.79 5.53
CA ARG A 365 -18.55 -16.55 6.13
C ARG A 365 -18.31 -15.32 5.28
N TRP A 366 -17.31 -15.37 4.42
CA TRP A 366 -16.98 -14.27 3.53
C TRP A 366 -17.89 -14.32 2.31
N GLY A 367 -18.66 -13.25 2.09
CA GLY A 367 -19.66 -13.18 1.03
C GLY A 367 -20.73 -14.27 1.13
N ASN A 368 -21.04 -14.73 2.35
CA ASN A 368 -22.00 -15.82 2.60
C ASN A 368 -21.70 -17.12 1.82
N GLY A 369 -20.41 -17.37 1.56
CA GLY A 369 -19.94 -18.59 0.90
C GLY A 369 -19.98 -18.52 -0.62
N GLU A 370 -20.18 -17.33 -1.17
CA GLU A 370 -20.05 -17.08 -2.60
C GLU A 370 -18.57 -17.07 -3.02
N SER A 371 -18.27 -17.74 -4.13
CA SER A 371 -16.93 -17.77 -4.74
C SER A 371 -15.77 -18.08 -3.77
N LYS A 372 -15.94 -19.11 -2.94
CA LYS A 372 -14.92 -19.57 -1.96
C LYS A 372 -13.62 -20.01 -2.60
N GLN A 373 -12.54 -19.98 -1.83
CA GLN A 373 -11.22 -20.42 -2.29
C GLN A 373 -10.48 -21.17 -1.19
N THR A 374 -9.79 -22.23 -1.57
CA THR A 374 -8.86 -22.95 -0.69
C THR A 374 -7.76 -23.51 -1.57
N SER A 375 -6.65 -22.77 -1.69
CA SER A 375 -5.49 -23.13 -2.51
C SER A 375 -4.30 -23.44 -1.62
N TYR A 376 -3.65 -24.57 -1.85
CA TYR A 376 -2.41 -24.95 -1.15
C TYR A 376 -1.15 -24.59 -1.94
N THR A 377 -1.31 -24.04 -3.13
CA THR A 377 -0.25 -23.50 -3.97
C THR A 377 -0.66 -22.14 -4.53
N ALA A 378 0.29 -21.25 -4.75
CA ALA A 378 0.08 -19.94 -5.37
C ALA A 378 1.39 -19.38 -5.92
N ASP A 379 1.31 -18.50 -6.92
CA ASP A 379 2.46 -17.72 -7.37
C ASP A 379 2.54 -16.41 -6.57
N VAL A 380 3.60 -16.20 -5.81
CA VAL A 380 3.90 -14.93 -5.13
C VAL A 380 4.59 -14.00 -6.11
N ILE A 381 4.02 -12.81 -6.29
CA ILE A 381 4.51 -11.77 -7.19
C ILE A 381 4.99 -10.60 -6.34
N ILE A 382 6.28 -10.31 -6.45
CA ILE A 382 7.00 -9.28 -5.71
C ILE A 382 7.31 -8.15 -6.68
N ARG A 383 6.79 -6.96 -6.42
CA ARG A 383 7.05 -5.77 -7.23
C ARG A 383 7.56 -4.61 -6.37
N VAL A 384 8.51 -3.87 -6.93
CA VAL A 384 8.97 -2.59 -6.35
C VAL A 384 8.67 -1.50 -7.37
N TYR A 385 7.89 -0.52 -6.93
CA TYR A 385 7.50 0.62 -7.74
C TYR A 385 8.25 1.87 -7.28
N HIS A 386 8.81 2.58 -8.25
CA HIS A 386 9.23 3.96 -8.10
C HIS A 386 8.15 4.83 -8.75
N LEU A 387 7.23 5.34 -7.94
CA LEU A 387 6.08 6.09 -8.42
C LEU A 387 6.49 7.57 -8.55
N PRO A 388 6.70 8.11 -9.76
CA PRO A 388 7.03 9.52 -9.93
C PRO A 388 5.81 10.38 -9.65
N LEU A 389 6.05 11.64 -9.29
CA LEU A 389 5.00 12.64 -9.21
C LEU A 389 4.35 12.84 -10.58
N ALA A 390 3.08 13.26 -10.60
CA ALA A 390 2.47 13.71 -11.84
C ALA A 390 3.23 14.91 -12.41
N GLU A 391 3.85 14.71 -13.56
CA GLU A 391 4.52 15.76 -14.33
C GLU A 391 3.52 16.45 -15.26
N CYS A 392 3.61 17.77 -15.35
CA CYS A 392 3.07 18.52 -16.47
C CYS A 392 3.88 18.21 -17.74
N SER A 393 3.24 18.31 -18.91
CA SER A 393 3.98 18.24 -20.17
C SER A 393 5.09 19.29 -20.21
N TYR A 394 6.21 19.00 -20.89
CA TYR A 394 7.27 20.00 -21.03
C TYR A 394 6.69 21.28 -21.67
N PRO A 395 6.92 22.47 -21.08
CA PRO A 395 6.27 23.68 -21.54
C PRO A 395 6.68 24.07 -22.96
N GLU A 396 5.72 24.60 -23.70
CA GLU A 396 5.96 25.08 -25.06
C GLU A 396 6.88 26.31 -25.05
N THR A 397 7.75 26.41 -26.05
CA THR A 397 8.58 27.61 -26.28
C THR A 397 7.76 28.70 -26.98
N VAL A 398 8.11 29.96 -26.71
CA VAL A 398 7.42 31.12 -27.30
C VAL A 398 8.36 31.87 -28.23
N GLY A 399 7.84 32.33 -29.37
CA GLY A 399 8.61 33.17 -30.29
C GLY A 399 9.03 34.47 -29.61
N ASN A 400 10.27 34.92 -29.85
CA ASN A 400 10.84 36.13 -29.27
C ASN A 400 10.85 36.19 -27.74
N GLY A 401 10.75 35.04 -27.07
CA GLY A 401 10.96 34.91 -25.64
C GLY A 401 11.89 33.75 -25.30
N THR A 402 12.35 33.73 -24.06
CA THR A 402 13.16 32.67 -23.47
C THR A 402 12.33 31.99 -22.38
N LEU A 403 12.26 30.66 -22.43
CA LEU A 403 11.64 29.83 -21.40
C LEU A 403 12.70 29.38 -20.40
N ASN A 404 12.45 29.61 -19.11
CA ASN A 404 13.21 29.06 -18.00
C ASN A 404 12.34 28.04 -17.25
N VAL A 405 12.81 26.80 -17.19
CA VAL A 405 12.12 25.68 -16.54
C VAL A 405 12.91 25.29 -15.30
N THR A 406 12.33 25.48 -14.11
CA THR A 406 12.97 25.00 -12.86
C THR A 406 12.59 23.56 -12.52
N GLY A 407 11.56 23.03 -13.18
CA GLY A 407 11.07 21.65 -13.07
C GLY A 407 9.70 21.51 -13.76
N VAL A 408 9.14 20.30 -13.77
CA VAL A 408 7.87 19.97 -14.44
C VAL A 408 6.89 19.18 -13.56
N ILE A 409 7.18 18.97 -12.28
CA ILE A 409 6.26 18.27 -11.36
C ILE A 409 5.25 19.25 -10.75
N TYR A 410 4.15 18.74 -10.18
CA TYR A 410 3.16 19.54 -9.48
C TYR A 410 3.80 20.57 -8.51
N GLY A 411 3.39 21.83 -8.64
CA GLY A 411 3.90 22.94 -7.83
C GLY A 411 5.18 23.59 -8.36
N ASP A 412 5.87 22.98 -9.33
CA ASP A 412 7.00 23.61 -10.02
C ASP A 412 6.53 24.81 -10.85
N ASN A 413 7.45 25.74 -11.07
CA ASN A 413 7.19 26.95 -11.81
C ASN A 413 8.05 27.02 -13.07
N ILE A 414 7.49 27.69 -14.07
CA ILE A 414 8.20 28.07 -15.28
C ILE A 414 8.06 29.56 -15.46
N THR A 415 9.08 30.17 -16.06
CA THR A 415 9.07 31.60 -16.33
C THR A 415 9.47 31.88 -17.76
N TYR A 416 8.70 32.74 -18.41
CA TYR A 416 8.98 33.27 -19.73
C TYR A 416 9.52 34.70 -19.59
N THR A 417 10.54 35.02 -20.39
CA THR A 417 11.10 36.36 -20.48
C THR A 417 11.10 36.79 -21.94
N CYS A 418 10.45 37.90 -22.29
CA CYS A 418 10.54 38.43 -23.65
C CYS A 418 11.95 38.94 -23.94
N ASN A 419 12.46 38.60 -25.12
CA ASN A 419 13.81 38.96 -25.55
C ASN A 419 13.92 40.47 -25.77
N LEU A 420 15.15 41.00 -25.77
CA LEU A 420 15.42 42.41 -26.01
C LEU A 420 14.78 42.88 -27.32
N GLY A 421 14.01 43.97 -27.27
CA GLY A 421 13.29 44.52 -28.43
C GLY A 421 11.84 44.06 -28.57
N TYR A 422 11.38 43.12 -27.73
CA TYR A 422 10.00 42.63 -27.68
C TYR A 422 9.36 42.94 -26.33
N HIS A 423 8.03 42.99 -26.31
CA HIS A 423 7.26 43.24 -25.09
C HIS A 423 6.17 42.19 -24.89
N HIS A 424 5.71 42.05 -23.64
CA HIS A 424 4.67 41.10 -23.27
C HIS A 424 3.32 41.52 -23.90
N GLY A 425 2.86 40.74 -24.87
CA GLY A 425 1.61 40.98 -25.61
C GLY A 425 0.37 40.36 -24.99
N GLY A 426 0.53 39.41 -24.05
CA GLY A 426 -0.56 38.74 -23.33
C GLY A 426 -0.19 37.33 -22.87
N GLY A 427 -1.08 36.72 -22.09
CA GLY A 427 -0.85 35.43 -21.41
C GLY A 427 -0.09 35.58 -20.08
N ASP A 428 0.46 34.48 -19.60
CA ASP A 428 1.09 34.40 -18.28
C ASP A 428 2.58 34.08 -18.40
N LEU A 429 3.42 35.06 -18.07
CA LEU A 429 4.88 34.89 -18.06
C LEU A 429 5.35 33.97 -16.92
N PHE A 430 4.52 33.72 -15.92
CA PHE A 430 4.80 32.79 -14.84
C PHE A 430 3.68 31.77 -14.77
N ARG A 431 4.02 30.49 -14.89
CA ARG A 431 3.04 29.40 -14.87
C ARG A 431 3.51 28.35 -13.89
N THR A 432 2.56 27.72 -13.21
CA THR A 432 2.79 26.71 -12.18
C THR A 432 2.18 25.41 -12.66
N CYS A 433 2.88 24.28 -12.47
CA CYS A 433 2.33 22.98 -12.82
C CYS A 433 1.16 22.65 -11.86
N GLY A 434 -0.03 22.52 -12.43
CA GLY A 434 -1.27 22.21 -11.71
C GLY A 434 -1.40 20.73 -11.37
N ARG A 435 -2.32 20.42 -10.45
CA ARG A 435 -2.63 19.03 -10.05
C ARG A 435 -3.19 18.19 -11.20
N ASP A 436 -3.77 18.85 -12.19
CA ASP A 436 -4.32 18.28 -13.42
C ASP A 436 -3.26 17.99 -14.49
N ARG A 437 -1.97 18.14 -14.16
CA ARG A 437 -0.84 18.04 -15.09
C ARG A 437 -0.89 19.09 -16.21
N GLN A 438 -1.59 20.19 -15.97
CA GLN A 438 -1.58 21.33 -16.88
C GLN A 438 -0.86 22.51 -16.24
N TRP A 439 -0.12 23.24 -17.07
CA TRP A 439 0.43 24.53 -16.66
C TRP A 439 -0.70 25.53 -16.45
N SER A 440 -0.70 26.18 -15.28
CA SER A 440 -1.67 27.23 -14.98
C SER A 440 -1.61 28.35 -16.01
N GLY A 441 -2.73 29.05 -16.20
CA GLY A 441 -2.78 30.21 -17.10
C GLY A 441 -2.59 29.87 -18.58
N ILE A 442 -2.36 30.91 -19.38
CA ILE A 442 -2.28 30.87 -20.84
C ILE A 442 -0.83 31.07 -21.28
N ILE A 443 -0.40 30.38 -22.33
CA ILE A 443 0.94 30.59 -22.93
C ILE A 443 1.12 32.06 -23.31
N PRO A 444 2.27 32.68 -22.92
CA PRO A 444 2.48 34.08 -23.20
C PRO A 444 2.89 34.35 -24.66
N ALA A 445 2.64 35.58 -25.12
CA ALA A 445 3.10 36.08 -26.41
C ALA A 445 4.07 37.25 -26.22
N CYS A 446 5.19 37.24 -26.97
CA CYS A 446 6.15 38.34 -27.04
C CYS A 446 6.09 38.97 -28.44
N ILE A 447 5.65 40.24 -28.52
CA ILE A 447 5.39 40.96 -29.78
C ILE A 447 6.24 42.22 -29.95
#